data_AF-A0A0J9FKD8-F1
#
_entry.id   AF-A0A0J9FKD8-F1
#
_cell.length_a   1.000
_cell.length_b   1.000
_cell.length_c   1.000
_cell.angle_alpha   90.00
_cell.angle_beta   90.00
_cell.angle_gamma   90.00
#
_symmetry.space_group_name_H-M   'P 1'
#
loop_
_entity.id
_entity.type
_entity.pdbx_description
1 polymer ?
#
loop_
_entity_poly.entity_id
_entity_poly.type
_entity_poly.pdbx_seq_one_letter_code
_entity_poly.pdbx_strand_id
1 'polypeptide(L)'
;MEGDGGITDFCSFHFNRVEPLAALQDDYVTFSFLGDIYSNDLVKADAIYMEATAYTDNGNIYSVDERSEKTLMIKEDRVFSETYNLTIWPAGFFGIPEGEVITRIDYIFTNEDGTINITGTDDKIAAQGGEIEGEEQPFSYELICE
;
A
#
# COMPACT_ATOMS: atom_id res chain seq x y z
N MET A 1 15.91 -1.39 -36.72
CA MET A 1 15.58 -1.59 -35.31
C MET A 1 14.99 -0.29 -34.84
N GLU A 2 13.67 -0.19 -34.84
CA GLU A 2 12.99 0.82 -34.03
C GLU A 2 13.17 0.37 -32.59
N GLY A 3 13.95 1.13 -31.84
CA GLY A 3 13.94 1.02 -30.39
C GLY A 3 12.62 1.61 -29.94
N ASP A 4 11.68 0.73 -29.58
CA ASP A 4 10.53 1.11 -28.75
C ASP A 4 11.07 1.43 -27.36
N GLY A 5 11.68 2.60 -27.26
CA GLY A 5 11.98 3.26 -26.00
C GLY A 5 10.67 3.76 -25.47
N GLY A 6 9.86 2.86 -24.93
CA GLY A 6 8.78 3.22 -24.02
C GLY A 6 9.39 4.16 -23.00
N ILE A 7 8.97 5.42 -23.05
CA ILE A 7 9.24 6.41 -22.01
C ILE A 7 8.67 5.82 -20.73
N THR A 8 9.49 5.08 -19.99
CA THR A 8 9.26 4.88 -18.56
C THR A 8 9.30 6.29 -17.99
N ASP A 9 8.14 6.84 -17.69
CA ASP A 9 8.07 8.13 -17.03
C ASP A 9 8.56 7.94 -15.59
N PHE A 10 9.87 8.13 -15.39
CA PHE A 10 10.49 8.13 -14.07
C PHE A 10 9.98 9.28 -13.16
N CYS A 11 9.01 10.08 -13.63
CA CYS A 11 8.34 11.13 -12.88
C CYS A 11 6.88 10.78 -12.50
N SER A 12 6.40 9.56 -12.76
CA SER A 12 5.09 9.14 -12.25
C SER A 12 5.15 9.09 -10.73
N PHE A 13 4.44 10.03 -10.11
CA PHE A 13 4.26 10.04 -8.67
C PHE A 13 3.20 8.98 -8.32
N HIS A 14 3.32 8.41 -7.13
CA HIS A 14 2.41 7.36 -6.67
C HIS A 14 1.76 7.76 -5.34
N PHE A 15 0.52 7.34 -5.12
CA PHE A 15 -0.15 7.45 -3.83
C PHE A 15 0.53 6.63 -2.74
N ASN A 16 1.31 5.61 -3.09
CA ASN A 16 1.98 4.75 -2.12
C ASN A 16 3.50 4.94 -2.14
N ARG A 17 4.12 4.78 -0.97
CA ARG A 17 5.56 4.55 -0.82
C ARG A 17 5.77 3.48 0.24
N VAL A 18 6.71 2.56 0.01
CA VAL A 18 7.08 1.53 0.99
C VAL A 18 8.58 1.58 1.24
N GLU A 19 8.97 1.62 2.51
CA GLU A 19 10.37 1.69 2.93
C GLU A 19 10.67 0.64 4.04
N PRO A 20 11.76 -0.13 3.94
CA PRO A 20 12.73 -0.14 2.84
C PRO A 20 12.15 -0.78 1.56
N LEU A 21 12.77 -0.49 0.41
CA LEU A 21 12.35 -1.07 -0.87
C LEU A 21 12.43 -2.61 -0.87
N ALA A 22 13.35 -3.16 -0.10
CA ALA A 22 13.51 -4.59 0.06
C ALA A 22 13.65 -4.90 1.55
N ALA A 23 12.76 -5.77 2.04
CA ALA A 23 12.64 -6.15 3.44
C ALA A 23 12.42 -7.66 3.55
N LEU A 24 12.86 -8.23 4.66
CA LEU A 24 12.41 -9.52 5.15
C LEU A 24 11.11 -9.35 5.95
N GLN A 25 10.37 -10.45 6.15
CA GLN A 25 9.16 -10.43 6.98
C GLN A 25 9.42 -10.05 8.45
N ASP A 26 10.68 -10.09 8.87
CA ASP A 26 11.16 -9.75 10.21
C ASP A 26 11.77 -8.35 10.32
N ASP A 27 11.82 -7.60 9.22
CA ASP A 27 12.18 -6.19 9.22
C ASP A 27 10.97 -5.31 9.52
N TYR A 28 11.21 -4.13 10.09
CA TYR A 28 10.18 -3.09 10.15
C TYR A 28 10.01 -2.45 8.77
N VAL A 29 8.79 -2.47 8.27
CA VAL A 29 8.39 -1.90 6.97
C VAL A 29 7.40 -0.78 7.20
N THR A 30 7.65 0.38 6.60
CA THR A 30 6.78 1.55 6.65
C THR A 30 6.04 1.69 5.34
N PHE A 31 4.72 1.66 5.42
CA PHE A 31 3.80 1.96 4.33
C PHE A 31 3.32 3.40 4.48
N SER A 32 3.46 4.18 3.41
CA SER A 32 3.05 5.57 3.36
C SER A 32 1.95 5.77 2.33
N PHE A 33 0.90 6.50 2.70
CA PHE A 33 -0.05 7.11 1.79
C PHE A 33 0.34 8.58 1.56
N LEU A 34 0.62 8.93 0.31
CA LEU A 34 1.00 10.25 -0.17
C LEU A 34 -0.24 10.96 -0.76
N GLY A 35 -1.11 11.44 0.12
CA GLY A 35 -2.43 11.95 -0.24
C GLY A 35 -2.44 13.30 -0.94
N ASP A 36 -1.30 14.00 -1.04
CA ASP A 36 -1.14 15.29 -1.70
C ASP A 36 -0.62 15.17 -3.15
N ILE A 37 -0.32 13.95 -3.62
CA ILE A 37 0.22 13.68 -4.95
C ILE A 37 -0.83 13.89 -6.04
N TYR A 38 -2.05 13.39 -5.82
CA TYR A 38 -3.20 13.59 -6.70
C TYR A 38 -4.46 13.89 -5.89
N SER A 39 -5.42 14.59 -6.50
CA SER A 39 -6.70 14.90 -5.85
C SER A 39 -7.47 13.62 -5.52
N ASN A 40 -7.89 13.49 -4.27
CA ASN A 40 -8.70 12.36 -3.78
C ASN A 40 -9.58 12.83 -2.61
N ASP A 41 -10.61 12.05 -2.28
CA ASP A 41 -11.51 12.36 -1.17
C ASP A 41 -11.07 11.73 0.16
N LEU A 42 -10.12 10.77 0.13
CA LEU A 42 -9.67 10.06 1.33
C LEU A 42 -8.98 11.01 2.33
N VAL A 43 -8.22 12.01 1.85
CA VAL A 43 -7.61 13.05 2.71
C VAL A 43 -8.62 13.92 3.47
N LYS A 44 -9.91 13.85 3.15
CA LYS A 44 -10.98 14.56 3.87
C LYS A 44 -11.57 13.73 5.02
N ALA A 45 -11.20 12.46 5.12
CA ALA A 45 -11.66 11.58 6.20
C ALA A 45 -11.03 11.96 7.54
N ASP A 46 -11.74 11.69 8.63
CA ASP A 46 -11.23 11.93 9.99
C ASP A 46 -10.06 11.02 10.35
N ALA A 47 -10.03 9.80 9.80
CA ALA A 47 -9.00 8.80 9.98
C ALA A 47 -8.80 7.97 8.70
N ILE A 48 -7.56 7.54 8.48
CA ILE A 48 -7.15 6.70 7.35
C ILE A 48 -6.55 5.41 7.90
N TYR A 49 -6.94 4.29 7.32
CA TYR A 49 -6.50 2.96 7.70
C TYR A 49 -5.86 2.24 6.52
N MET A 50 -4.98 1.29 6.81
CA MET A 50 -4.45 0.35 5.82
C MET A 50 -5.12 -1.01 5.99
N GLU A 51 -5.76 -1.51 4.94
CA GLU A 51 -6.15 -2.92 4.85
C GLU A 51 -5.08 -3.67 4.08
N ALA A 52 -4.71 -4.85 4.55
CA ALA A 52 -3.65 -5.62 3.91
C ALA A 52 -3.90 -7.14 3.96
N THR A 53 -3.39 -7.83 2.97
CA THR A 53 -3.42 -9.29 2.83
C THR A 53 -2.02 -9.80 2.51
N ALA A 54 -1.50 -10.68 3.37
CA ALA A 54 -0.22 -11.36 3.20
C ALA A 54 -0.42 -12.72 2.52
N TYR A 55 0.49 -13.03 1.59
CA TYR A 55 0.58 -14.30 0.88
C TYR A 55 1.89 -14.98 1.24
N THR A 56 1.84 -16.24 1.62
CA THR A 56 3.04 -17.00 2.02
C THR A 56 3.53 -17.94 0.92
N ASP A 57 4.76 -18.39 1.04
CA ASP A 57 5.44 -19.33 0.14
C ASP A 57 4.73 -20.69 0.02
N ASN A 58 4.08 -21.12 1.10
CA ASN A 58 3.26 -22.33 1.15
C ASN A 58 1.82 -22.15 0.61
N GLY A 59 1.47 -20.94 0.17
CA GLY A 59 0.18 -20.60 -0.44
C GLY A 59 -0.93 -20.19 0.55
N ASN A 60 -0.62 -20.02 1.83
CA ASN A 60 -1.58 -19.48 2.80
C ASN A 60 -1.80 -17.97 2.61
N ILE A 61 -2.94 -17.50 3.11
CA ILE A 61 -3.40 -16.12 2.97
C ILE A 61 -3.86 -15.62 4.34
N TYR A 62 -3.38 -14.45 4.75
CA TYR A 62 -3.69 -13.81 6.01
C TYR A 62 -4.12 -12.36 5.78
N SER A 63 -5.33 -11.99 6.18
CA SER A 63 -5.87 -10.64 6.00
C SER A 63 -6.01 -9.90 7.32
N VAL A 64 -5.69 -8.61 7.30
CA VAL A 64 -5.96 -7.64 8.36
C VAL A 64 -6.75 -6.51 7.73
N ASP A 65 -8.06 -6.53 7.97
CA ASP A 65 -9.06 -5.58 7.45
C ASP A 65 -9.77 -4.83 8.58
N GLU A 66 -9.31 -4.95 9.82
CA GLU A 66 -9.90 -4.20 10.94
C GLU A 66 -9.63 -2.69 10.84
N ARG A 67 -10.54 -1.87 11.36
CA ARG A 67 -10.39 -0.41 11.45
C ARG A 67 -10.13 -0.05 12.91
N SER A 68 -8.90 -0.29 13.35
CA SER A 68 -8.47 -0.18 14.74
C SER A 68 -7.16 0.61 14.84
N GLU A 69 -6.67 0.84 16.05
CA GLU A 69 -5.34 1.44 16.26
C GLU A 69 -4.20 0.66 15.55
N LYS A 70 -4.40 -0.64 15.29
CA LYS A 70 -3.42 -1.48 14.60
C LYS A 70 -3.20 -1.05 13.14
N THR A 71 -4.26 -0.62 12.46
CA THR A 71 -4.27 -0.29 11.02
C THR A 71 -4.32 1.20 10.76
N LEU A 72 -4.50 2.02 11.81
CA LEU A 72 -4.57 3.47 11.73
C LEU A 72 -3.24 4.05 11.20
N MET A 73 -3.32 4.83 10.13
CA MET A 73 -2.18 5.55 9.58
C MET A 73 -2.00 6.89 10.27
N ILE A 74 -0.77 7.18 10.68
CA ILE A 74 -0.42 8.39 11.42
C ILE A 74 0.00 9.48 10.45
N LYS A 75 -0.74 10.59 10.43
CA LYS A 75 -0.38 11.78 9.64
C LYS A 75 0.96 12.35 10.11
N GLU A 76 1.84 12.69 9.17
CA GLU A 76 3.08 13.39 9.48
C GLU A 76 2.79 14.74 10.16
N ASP A 77 3.60 15.10 11.15
CA ASP A 77 3.53 16.41 11.83
C ASP A 77 4.15 17.51 10.94
N ARG A 78 3.52 17.73 9.79
CA ARG A 78 3.86 18.76 8.81
C ARG A 78 2.57 19.40 8.33
N VAL A 79 2.41 20.69 8.64
CA VAL A 79 1.18 21.48 8.47
C VAL A 79 0.56 21.42 7.06
N PHE A 80 1.37 21.18 6.03
CA PHE A 80 0.92 21.20 4.63
C PHE A 80 1.14 19.87 3.90
N SER A 81 1.42 18.77 4.61
CA SER A 81 1.55 17.46 3.97
C SER A 81 0.35 16.58 4.30
N GLU A 82 -0.14 15.89 3.28
CA GLU A 82 -1.13 14.82 3.43
C GLU A 82 -0.44 13.45 3.37
N THR A 83 0.72 13.33 4.04
CA THR A 83 1.44 12.06 4.17
C THR A 83 1.02 11.35 5.46
N TYR A 84 0.63 10.10 5.32
CA TYR A 84 0.21 9.23 6.43
C TYR A 84 1.07 7.97 6.42
N ASN A 85 1.53 7.52 7.59
CA ASN A 85 2.46 6.41 7.71
C ASN A 85 1.94 5.33 8.66
N LEU A 86 2.21 4.07 8.32
CA LEU A 86 2.06 2.93 9.21
C LEU A 86 3.32 2.06 9.12
N THR A 87 4.03 1.93 10.24
CA THR A 87 5.18 1.03 10.35
C THR A 87 4.75 -0.28 11.01
N ILE A 88 4.99 -1.40 10.31
CA ILE A 88 4.63 -2.74 10.77
C ILE A 88 5.86 -3.64 10.84
N TRP A 89 5.85 -4.61 11.74
CA TRP A 89 6.64 -5.83 11.60
C TRP A 89 5.74 -6.87 10.92
N PRO A 90 5.96 -7.24 9.64
CA PRO A 90 5.01 -8.05 8.88
C PRO A 90 4.57 -9.34 9.57
N ALA A 91 5.52 -10.18 10.02
CA ALA A 91 5.16 -11.45 10.67
C ALA A 91 4.27 -11.23 11.92
N GLY A 92 4.60 -10.24 12.75
CA GLY A 92 3.79 -9.88 13.92
C GLY A 92 2.45 -9.24 13.57
N PHE A 93 2.40 -8.41 12.52
CA PHE A 93 1.18 -7.72 12.09
C PHE A 93 0.14 -8.70 11.56
N PHE A 94 0.53 -9.68 10.76
CA PHE A 94 -0.37 -10.70 10.23
C PHE A 94 -0.54 -11.91 11.16
N GLY A 95 0.27 -12.04 12.21
CA GLY A 95 0.22 -13.17 13.14
C GLY A 95 0.69 -14.47 12.49
N ILE A 96 1.74 -14.39 11.67
CA ILE A 96 2.26 -15.52 10.90
C ILE A 96 2.86 -16.59 11.84
N PRO A 97 2.48 -17.88 11.68
CA PRO A 97 3.09 -18.97 12.45
C PRO A 97 4.59 -19.15 12.15
N GLU A 98 5.34 -19.69 13.11
CA GLU A 98 6.74 -20.04 12.88
C GLU A 98 6.91 -21.00 11.69
N GLY A 99 7.86 -20.70 10.81
CA GLY A 99 8.20 -21.53 9.65
C GLY A 99 7.44 -21.19 8.38
N GLU A 100 6.55 -20.20 8.39
CA GLU A 100 5.93 -19.65 7.18
C GLU A 100 6.63 -18.36 6.75
N VAL A 101 6.78 -18.18 5.43
CA VAL A 101 7.46 -17.01 4.85
C VAL A 101 6.48 -16.20 4.00
N ILE A 102 6.25 -14.94 4.36
CA ILE A 102 5.50 -13.99 3.54
C ILE A 102 6.32 -13.65 2.29
N THR A 103 5.70 -13.79 1.12
CA THR A 103 6.30 -13.45 -0.18
C THR A 103 5.72 -12.16 -0.76
N ARG A 104 4.46 -11.85 -0.46
CA ARG A 104 3.78 -10.64 -0.95
C ARG A 104 2.80 -10.10 0.08
N ILE A 105 2.70 -8.78 0.14
CA ILE A 105 1.63 -8.06 0.85
C ILE A 105 0.88 -7.22 -0.19
N ASP A 106 -0.41 -7.49 -0.34
CA ASP A 106 -1.33 -6.64 -1.09
C ASP A 106 -2.07 -5.73 -0.12
N TYR A 107 -2.26 -4.44 -0.45
CA TYR A 107 -2.86 -3.47 0.46
C TYR A 107 -3.60 -2.33 -0.24
N ILE A 108 -4.50 -1.67 0.51
CA ILE A 108 -5.23 -0.46 0.12
C ILE A 108 -5.26 0.54 1.28
N PHE A 109 -5.58 1.80 0.97
CA PHE A 109 -5.87 2.82 1.97
C PHE A 109 -7.37 3.12 1.98
N THR A 110 -7.96 3.25 3.17
CA THR A 110 -9.40 3.44 3.31
C THR A 110 -9.78 4.31 4.50
N ASN A 111 -11.00 4.84 4.50
CA ASN A 111 -11.59 5.54 5.64
C ASN A 111 -12.24 4.55 6.63
N GLU A 112 -12.72 5.04 7.78
CA GLU A 112 -13.24 4.19 8.86
C GLU A 112 -14.42 3.29 8.45
N ASP A 113 -15.29 3.74 7.55
CA ASP A 113 -16.46 2.99 7.12
C ASP A 113 -16.26 2.17 5.83
N GLY A 114 -15.06 2.25 5.21
CA GLY A 114 -14.72 1.49 4.00
C GLY A 114 -15.35 2.02 2.70
N THR A 115 -15.99 3.20 2.71
CA THR A 115 -16.68 3.75 1.53
C THR A 115 -15.75 4.50 0.57
N ILE A 116 -14.58 4.95 1.04
CA ILE A 116 -13.58 5.65 0.23
C ILE A 116 -12.30 4.84 0.28
N ASN A 117 -11.85 4.34 -0.87
CA ASN A 117 -10.65 3.54 -1.01
C ASN A 117 -9.68 4.19 -2.00
N ILE A 118 -8.38 3.96 -1.78
CA ILE A 118 -7.33 4.23 -2.75
C ILE A 118 -6.56 2.94 -2.99
N THR A 119 -6.56 2.52 -4.25
CA THR A 119 -6.00 1.26 -4.73
C THR A 119 -4.89 1.49 -5.75
N GLY A 120 -4.18 0.42 -6.12
CA GLY A 120 -3.22 0.46 -7.22
C GLY A 120 -3.87 0.77 -8.58
N THR A 121 -5.17 0.51 -8.75
CA THR A 121 -5.91 0.94 -9.94
C THR A 121 -6.13 2.46 -9.94
N ASP A 122 -6.52 3.04 -8.80
CA ASP A 122 -6.70 4.51 -8.67
C ASP A 122 -5.40 5.26 -8.96
N ASP A 123 -4.29 4.72 -8.46
CA ASP A 123 -2.95 5.24 -8.71
C ASP A 123 -2.60 5.27 -10.20
N LYS A 124 -2.82 4.16 -10.91
CA LYS A 124 -2.60 4.09 -12.37
C LYS A 124 -3.49 5.06 -13.12
N ILE A 125 -4.77 5.16 -12.75
CA ILE A 125 -5.72 6.12 -13.36
C ILE A 125 -5.24 7.55 -13.13
N ALA A 126 -4.81 7.89 -11.92
CA ALA A 126 -4.34 9.24 -11.60
C ALA A 126 -3.04 9.60 -12.33
N ALA A 127 -2.11 8.64 -12.46
CA ALA A 127 -0.83 8.85 -13.12
C ALA A 127 -0.94 8.92 -14.65
N GLN A 128 -1.79 8.10 -15.27
CA GLN A 128 -1.84 7.91 -16.73
C GLN A 128 -3.08 8.55 -17.39
N GLY A 129 -4.12 8.82 -16.60
CA GLY A 129 -5.43 9.24 -17.07
C GLY A 129 -6.24 8.11 -17.74
N GLY A 130 -7.55 8.31 -17.86
CA GLY A 130 -8.45 7.39 -18.55
C GLY A 130 -9.25 6.47 -17.60
N GLU A 131 -9.82 5.42 -18.18
CA GLU A 131 -10.57 4.38 -17.46
C GLU A 131 -9.84 3.04 -17.62
N ILE A 132 -9.68 2.30 -16.53
CA ILE A 132 -9.15 0.93 -16.56
C ILE A 132 -10.35 -0.02 -16.46
N GLU A 133 -10.54 -0.85 -17.49
CA GLU A 133 -11.54 -1.91 -17.46
C GLU A 133 -11.04 -3.09 -16.61
N GLY A 134 -11.82 -3.54 -15.63
CA GLY A 134 -11.50 -4.69 -14.79
C GLY A 134 -11.88 -4.49 -13.33
N GLU A 135 -11.50 -5.45 -12.48
CA GLU A 135 -11.59 -5.31 -11.03
C GLU A 135 -10.49 -4.38 -10.52
N GLU A 136 -10.80 -3.57 -9.50
CA GLU A 136 -9.81 -2.75 -8.81
C GLU A 136 -8.71 -3.64 -8.21
N GLN A 137 -7.46 -3.23 -8.40
CA GLN A 137 -6.30 -3.97 -7.93
C GLN A 137 -5.65 -3.23 -6.76
N PRO A 138 -5.29 -3.94 -5.68
CA PRO A 138 -4.56 -3.34 -4.57
C PRO A 138 -3.14 -2.92 -5.01
N PHE A 139 -2.47 -2.16 -4.16
CA PHE A 139 -1.01 -2.05 -4.24
C PHE A 139 -0.39 -3.38 -3.82
N SER A 140 0.82 -3.67 -4.33
CA SER A 140 1.58 -4.87 -3.97
C SER A 140 2.98 -4.51 -3.51
N TYR A 141 3.45 -5.19 -2.47
CA TYR A 141 4.82 -5.14 -1.98
C TYR A 141 5.36 -6.56 -1.86
N GLU A 142 6.45 -6.86 -2.57
CA GLU A 142 7.12 -8.17 -2.52
C GLU A 142 8.22 -8.14 -1.47
N LEU A 143 8.27 -9.17 -0.63
CA LEU A 143 9.34 -9.36 0.35
C LEU A 143 10.46 -10.23 -0.23
N ILE A 144 11.68 -10.05 0.28
CA ILE A 144 12.78 -10.93 -0.07
C ILE A 144 12.54 -12.29 0.60
N CYS A 145 12.66 -13.37 -0.17
CA CYS A 145 12.76 -14.72 0.38
C CYS A 145 14.16 -14.95 0.96
N GLU A 146 14.26 -15.54 2.15
CA GLU A 146 15.53 -16.01 2.72
C GLU A 146 16.11 -17.23 2.00
#